data_AF-A0A229SR02-F1
#
_entry.id   AF-A0A229SR02-F1
#
_cell.length_a   1.000
_cell.length_b   1.000
_cell.length_c   1.000
_cell.angle_alpha   90.00
_cell.angle_beta   90.00
_cell.angle_gamma   90.00
#
_symmetry.space_group_name_H-M   'P 1'
#
loop_
_entity.id
_entity.type
_entity.pdbx_description
1 polymer ?
#
loop_
_entity_poly.entity_id
_entity_poly.type
_entity_poly.pdbx_seq_one_letter_code
_entity_poly.pdbx_strand_id
1 'polypeptide(L)'
;MPRPAPASSGQLVSAFSVFVWLRFSGSLSSVGESHERERLEVFGATLRRRRLEAGLSLRALARQLGLSGHSGLVDYESGRRLLPADLLSACEEVFGDTAGELRRLWQAVHVRRAQSVTPEHSAPPARAVPFPADLADFAGRDWELAELESLLDHRSGQAPSLIVISGPPGAGKTSIAVHLAHRLAGRYPDALLYVDLRGTARPPLDPVAALGRLLHGSGVRAAAIPAERDDRSALLRAELYSRRALLLLDDAADEDQVRPLLPAGARNTVVITSRSPLAGLESAHHLSLTGLRSPAAVELFAAIVGAARVLAEPAAAAEIVRHCGLLPLAIRIAAARLAQWPAASLDLRYQWESMRELGEHGLTLARELGDTQQEIFALNCLGLALRELGRFAEAAGCSERALTLAMANGDEMEQATSHYRLGATLIALDRAAEAVPHLETAIHLNGKHHQHWDEASSINRLALALRALGRYPEAVAGHEQAIAIFESIGAVRSTGLARTRLGFALSDTGRHTDAAGHHLALAHFRDGHDEWGQALARYGLGITATALGKPTEAAEHLRLSALLFKNQNDPLRQARAIELVATLHDAGSDRDAQTPNRGGAREGERDGFDRPDGTDGEFRG
;
A
#
# COMPACT_ATOMS: atom_id res chain seq x y z
N MET A 1 7.42 41.13 -16.65
CA MET A 1 7.30 40.26 -15.46
C MET A 1 7.50 38.82 -15.91
N PRO A 2 8.39 38.04 -15.28
CA PRO A 2 8.50 36.60 -15.55
C PRO A 2 7.29 35.85 -14.97
N ARG A 3 6.87 34.74 -15.60
CA ARG A 3 5.90 33.80 -15.01
C ARG A 3 6.55 33.02 -13.85
N PRO A 4 5.80 32.60 -12.82
CA PRO A 4 6.30 31.61 -11.87
C PRO A 4 6.60 30.29 -12.60
N ALA A 5 7.68 29.62 -12.21
CA ALA A 5 8.00 28.28 -12.72
C ALA A 5 7.04 27.23 -12.13
N PRO A 6 6.69 26.17 -12.88
CA PRO A 6 5.92 25.06 -12.33
C PRO A 6 6.72 24.34 -11.23
N ALA A 7 6.04 23.92 -10.16
CA ALA A 7 6.65 23.14 -9.09
C ALA A 7 7.08 21.75 -9.62
N SER A 8 8.16 21.20 -9.06
CA SER A 8 8.78 19.97 -9.55
C SER A 8 7.90 18.74 -9.35
N SER A 9 7.44 18.13 -10.45
CA SER A 9 6.57 16.96 -10.52
C SER A 9 7.13 15.68 -9.88
N GLY A 10 8.44 15.61 -9.58
CA GLY A 10 9.12 14.42 -9.09
C GLY A 10 8.65 13.85 -7.73
N GLN A 11 7.90 14.61 -6.91
CA GLN A 11 7.40 14.10 -5.62
C GLN A 11 6.02 13.40 -5.71
N LEU A 12 5.28 13.57 -6.82
CA LEU A 12 4.02 12.85 -7.06
C LEU A 12 4.24 11.43 -7.62
N VAL A 13 5.47 11.09 -8.02
CA VAL A 13 5.79 9.87 -8.78
C VAL A 13 5.66 8.57 -7.96
N SER A 14 6.13 8.56 -6.70
CA SER A 14 6.07 7.34 -5.86
C SER A 14 4.66 6.94 -5.38
N ALA A 15 3.63 7.59 -5.92
CA ALA A 15 2.26 7.57 -5.41
C ALA A 15 1.38 6.48 -6.06
N PHE A 16 1.47 6.25 -7.36
CA PHE A 16 0.58 5.28 -8.04
C PHE A 16 1.19 3.90 -8.23
N SER A 17 2.52 3.77 -8.29
CA SER A 17 3.23 2.48 -8.27
C SER A 17 2.79 1.62 -7.07
N VAL A 18 2.55 2.27 -5.93
CA VAL A 18 1.97 1.67 -4.73
C VAL A 18 0.68 0.91 -5.07
N PHE A 19 -0.25 1.42 -5.88
CA PHE A 19 -1.54 0.75 -6.12
C PHE A 19 -1.47 -0.54 -6.96
N VAL A 20 -0.33 -0.83 -7.60
CA VAL A 20 -0.10 -2.11 -8.31
C VAL A 20 0.82 -3.02 -7.49
N TRP A 21 1.81 -2.44 -6.79
CA TRP A 21 2.59 -3.11 -5.73
C TRP A 21 1.69 -3.56 -4.55
N LEU A 22 0.52 -2.93 -4.40
CA LEU A 22 -0.50 -3.10 -3.35
C LEU A 22 -1.13 -4.51 -3.27
N ARG A 23 -0.59 -5.52 -3.96
CA ARG A 23 -1.33 -6.75 -4.34
C ARG A 23 -0.64 -8.09 -4.03
N PHE A 24 0.58 -8.11 -3.46
CA PHE A 24 1.39 -9.36 -3.34
C PHE A 24 2.22 -9.66 -2.06
N SER A 25 2.33 -8.75 -1.07
CA SER A 25 3.03 -8.94 0.23
C SER A 25 2.15 -9.35 1.47
N GLY A 26 2.74 -9.52 2.67
CA GLY A 26 2.12 -9.81 4.01
C GLY A 26 3.02 -9.29 5.17
N SER A 27 2.76 -9.23 6.49
CA SER A 27 1.66 -9.50 7.50
C SER A 27 1.80 -8.40 8.64
N LEU A 28 1.16 -8.26 9.84
CA LEU A 28 -0.07 -8.71 10.54
C LEU A 28 -0.31 -7.79 11.82
N SER A 29 -1.20 -8.22 12.75
CA SER A 29 -1.35 -7.90 14.21
C SER A 29 -1.79 -6.50 14.76
N SER A 30 -2.37 -6.49 15.98
CA SER A 30 -3.25 -5.45 16.57
C SER A 30 -3.11 -5.38 18.13
N VAL A 31 -3.89 -4.73 19.03
CA VAL A 31 -5.32 -4.28 19.17
C VAL A 31 -5.45 -3.18 20.28
N GLY A 32 -6.45 -2.27 20.24
CA GLY A 32 -7.18 -1.85 21.48
C GLY A 32 -7.52 -0.36 21.75
N GLU A 33 -8.75 0.08 21.48
CA GLU A 33 -9.33 1.36 21.94
C GLU A 33 -10.82 1.22 22.33
N SER A 34 -11.27 1.73 23.49
CA SER A 34 -12.69 1.59 23.90
C SER A 34 -13.31 2.69 24.78
N HIS A 35 -12.54 3.51 25.51
CA HIS A 35 -13.08 4.31 26.63
C HIS A 35 -13.28 5.83 26.37
N GLU A 36 -12.74 6.41 25.29
CA GLU A 36 -12.97 7.84 24.98
C GLU A 36 -14.30 8.06 24.24
N ARG A 37 -14.60 7.15 23.28
CA ARG A 37 -15.78 7.19 22.42
C ARG A 37 -17.10 7.27 23.22
N GLU A 38 -17.24 6.47 24.26
CA GLU A 38 -18.39 6.46 25.16
C GLU A 38 -18.69 7.86 25.75
N ARG A 39 -17.65 8.64 26.05
CA ARG A 39 -17.79 9.99 26.65
C ARG A 39 -18.19 11.04 25.63
N LEU A 40 -17.69 10.93 24.39
CA LEU A 40 -18.10 11.80 23.29
C LEU A 40 -19.55 11.49 22.86
N GLU A 41 -19.95 10.22 22.85
CA GLU A 41 -21.35 9.80 22.59
C GLU A 41 -22.30 10.34 23.69
N VAL A 42 -21.90 10.32 24.97
CA VAL A 42 -22.64 10.96 26.08
C VAL A 42 -22.73 12.50 25.93
N PHE A 43 -21.64 13.18 25.54
CA PHE A 43 -21.68 14.62 25.29
C PHE A 43 -22.64 14.96 24.13
N GLY A 44 -22.54 14.26 22.99
CA GLY A 44 -23.38 14.48 21.82
C GLY A 44 -24.86 14.21 22.09
N ALA A 45 -25.18 13.13 22.81
CA ALA A 45 -26.54 12.83 23.24
C ALA A 45 -27.12 13.94 24.13
N THR A 46 -26.32 14.52 25.01
CA THR A 46 -26.76 15.63 25.89
C THR A 46 -26.96 16.92 25.10
N LEU A 47 -26.06 17.26 24.16
CA LEU A 47 -26.21 18.40 23.25
C LEU A 47 -27.52 18.30 22.43
N ARG A 48 -27.80 17.11 21.89
CA ARG A 48 -29.04 16.81 21.17
C ARG A 48 -30.28 16.93 22.05
N ARG A 49 -30.20 16.50 23.30
CA ARG A 49 -31.29 16.63 24.29
C ARG A 49 -31.61 18.11 24.53
N ARG A 50 -30.60 18.93 24.84
CA ARG A 50 -30.77 20.37 25.09
C ARG A 50 -31.34 21.14 23.90
N ARG A 51 -30.90 20.86 22.67
CA ARG A 51 -31.50 21.45 21.47
C ARG A 51 -33.00 21.11 21.32
N LEU A 52 -33.39 19.87 21.61
CA LEU A 52 -34.78 19.42 21.52
C LEU A 52 -35.65 19.99 22.66
N GLU A 53 -35.11 20.09 23.89
CA GLU A 53 -35.76 20.78 25.02
C GLU A 53 -36.05 22.26 24.70
N ALA A 54 -35.12 22.94 24.01
CA ALA A 54 -35.30 24.31 23.52
C ALA A 54 -36.23 24.43 22.29
N GLY A 55 -36.81 23.33 21.80
CA GLY A 55 -37.72 23.33 20.63
C GLY A 55 -37.03 23.60 19.28
N LEU A 56 -35.69 23.59 19.23
CA LEU A 56 -34.92 24.02 18.07
C LEU A 56 -34.67 22.86 17.08
N SER A 57 -34.82 23.12 15.78
CA SER A 57 -34.26 22.24 14.75
C SER A 57 -32.76 22.51 14.56
N LEU A 58 -32.00 21.54 14.03
CA LEU A 58 -30.58 21.73 13.68
C LEU A 58 -30.34 22.96 12.78
N ARG A 59 -31.28 23.27 11.89
CA ARG A 59 -31.23 24.47 11.01
C ARG A 59 -31.56 25.76 11.74
N ALA A 60 -32.38 25.72 12.79
CA ALA A 60 -32.64 26.87 13.66
C ALA A 60 -31.43 27.18 14.54
N LEU A 61 -30.87 26.15 15.19
CA LEU A 61 -29.66 26.28 16.01
C LEU A 61 -28.48 26.78 15.17
N ALA A 62 -28.21 26.19 14.01
CA ALA A 62 -27.14 26.68 13.11
C ALA A 62 -27.27 28.17 12.79
N ARG A 63 -28.50 28.65 12.53
CA ARG A 63 -28.76 30.06 12.24
C ARG A 63 -28.55 30.97 13.46
N GLN A 64 -28.92 30.52 14.67
CA GLN A 64 -28.68 31.26 15.91
C GLN A 64 -27.18 31.32 16.27
N LEU A 65 -26.43 30.26 15.95
CA LEU A 65 -24.97 30.20 16.11
C LEU A 65 -24.18 30.87 14.96
N GLY A 66 -24.85 31.53 14.01
CA GLY A 66 -24.19 32.20 12.87
C GLY A 66 -23.54 31.25 11.84
N LEU A 67 -23.81 29.94 11.91
CA LEU A 67 -23.18 28.93 11.07
C LEU A 67 -23.80 28.87 9.67
N SER A 68 -22.96 28.83 8.64
CA SER A 68 -23.35 28.70 7.23
C SER A 68 -23.98 27.34 6.88
N GLY A 69 -23.92 26.35 7.77
CA GLY A 69 -24.49 25.02 7.58
C GLY A 69 -24.78 24.32 8.90
N HIS A 70 -25.69 23.33 8.85
CA HIS A 70 -26.14 22.55 10.01
C HIS A 70 -25.52 21.14 10.06
N SER A 71 -24.68 20.78 9.08
CA SER A 71 -24.01 19.47 9.01
C SER A 71 -23.08 19.23 10.19
N GLY A 72 -22.21 20.19 10.53
CA GLY A 72 -21.29 20.05 11.66
C GLY A 72 -21.98 19.82 13.01
N LEU A 73 -23.20 20.35 13.20
CA LEU A 73 -24.01 20.09 14.40
C LEU A 73 -24.45 18.62 14.50
N VAL A 74 -24.59 17.89 13.39
CA VAL A 74 -24.88 16.45 13.38
C VAL A 74 -23.70 15.65 13.92
N ASP A 75 -22.46 16.04 13.57
CA ASP A 75 -21.25 15.36 14.06
C ASP A 75 -21.00 15.63 15.56
N TYR A 76 -21.35 16.83 16.05
CA TYR A 76 -21.31 17.12 17.48
C TYR A 76 -22.41 16.34 18.25
N GLU A 77 -23.65 16.31 17.75
CA GLU A 77 -24.77 15.57 18.39
C GLU A 77 -24.65 14.04 18.32
N SER A 78 -23.85 13.51 17.40
CA SER A 78 -23.58 12.07 17.28
C SER A 78 -22.28 11.63 17.97
N GLY A 79 -21.61 12.52 18.72
CA GLY A 79 -20.38 12.21 19.43
C GLY A 79 -19.18 11.93 18.53
N ARG A 80 -19.26 12.25 17.24
CA ARG A 80 -18.16 12.07 16.26
C ARG A 80 -17.08 13.14 16.40
N ARG A 81 -17.42 14.27 17.01
CA ARG A 81 -16.52 15.41 17.21
C ARG A 81 -16.93 16.14 18.49
N LEU A 82 -15.96 16.65 19.25
CA LEU A 82 -16.26 17.58 20.34
C LEU A 82 -16.60 18.97 19.77
N LEU A 83 -17.63 19.61 20.33
CA LEU A 83 -18.02 20.98 19.98
C LEU A 83 -16.88 21.97 20.33
N PRO A 84 -16.51 22.93 19.46
CA PRO A 84 -15.58 24.01 19.79
C PRO A 84 -16.02 24.86 21.01
N ALA A 85 -15.09 25.47 21.74
CA ALA A 85 -15.36 26.16 23.02
C ALA A 85 -16.17 27.47 22.87
N ASP A 86 -15.99 28.15 21.75
CA ASP A 86 -16.77 29.28 21.26
C ASP A 86 -18.22 28.85 20.97
N LEU A 87 -18.41 27.79 20.16
CA LEU A 87 -19.73 27.25 19.84
C LEU A 87 -20.42 26.61 21.06
N LEU A 88 -19.67 26.06 22.02
CA LEU A 88 -20.19 25.59 23.31
C LEU A 88 -20.81 26.75 24.10
N SER A 89 -20.11 27.88 24.18
CA SER A 89 -20.59 29.04 24.95
C SER A 89 -21.84 29.64 24.32
N ALA A 90 -21.85 29.80 22.99
CA ALA A 90 -23.05 30.23 22.26
C ALA A 90 -24.21 29.21 22.35
N CYS A 91 -23.93 27.90 22.41
CA CYS A 91 -24.96 26.89 22.69
C CYS A 91 -25.56 27.01 24.09
N GLU A 92 -24.74 27.22 25.13
CA GLU A 92 -25.24 27.38 26.51
C GLU A 92 -26.08 28.66 26.69
N GLU A 93 -25.73 29.74 25.99
CA GLU A 93 -26.56 30.95 25.90
C GLU A 93 -27.89 30.68 25.18
N VAL A 94 -27.87 29.96 24.05
CA VAL A 94 -29.08 29.63 23.26
C VAL A 94 -30.01 28.63 23.97
N PHE A 95 -29.48 27.71 24.78
CA PHE A 95 -30.29 26.75 25.54
C PHE A 95 -30.64 27.22 26.96
N GLY A 96 -29.99 28.27 27.47
CA GLY A 96 -30.14 28.72 28.85
C GLY A 96 -29.63 27.69 29.88
N ASP A 97 -28.51 27.00 29.61
CA ASP A 97 -27.95 25.97 30.52
C ASP A 97 -27.27 26.61 31.75
N THR A 98 -28.08 27.16 32.64
CA THR A 98 -27.66 27.74 33.93
C THR A 98 -27.02 26.73 34.88
N ALA A 99 -27.07 25.43 34.56
CA ALA A 99 -26.39 24.37 35.30
C ALA A 99 -25.01 24.03 34.72
N GLY A 100 -24.64 24.56 33.54
CA GLY A 100 -23.39 24.24 32.84
C GLY A 100 -23.19 22.72 32.69
N GLU A 101 -24.23 21.98 32.35
CA GLU A 101 -24.16 20.53 32.13
C GLU A 101 -23.32 20.24 30.89
N LEU A 102 -23.55 21.00 29.80
CA LEU A 102 -22.76 20.87 28.58
C LEU A 102 -21.29 21.23 28.82
N ARG A 103 -20.99 22.34 29.51
CA ARG A 103 -19.61 22.71 29.86
C ARG A 103 -18.94 21.73 30.82
N ARG A 104 -19.67 21.10 31.76
CA ARG A 104 -19.11 20.04 32.62
C ARG A 104 -18.81 18.75 31.86
N LEU A 105 -19.68 18.31 30.94
CA LEU A 105 -19.39 17.15 30.08
C LEU A 105 -18.27 17.45 29.07
N TRP A 106 -18.27 18.66 28.50
CA TRP A 106 -17.18 19.14 27.66
C TRP A 106 -15.86 19.15 28.42
N GLN A 107 -15.84 19.68 29.65
CA GLN A 107 -14.68 19.61 30.55
C GLN A 107 -14.31 18.17 30.93
N ALA A 108 -15.25 17.23 31.08
CA ALA A 108 -14.92 15.83 31.33
C ALA A 108 -14.15 15.16 30.15
N VAL A 109 -14.31 15.69 28.93
CA VAL A 109 -13.46 15.36 27.77
C VAL A 109 -12.20 16.23 27.72
N HIS A 110 -12.30 17.52 28.04
CA HIS A 110 -11.22 18.51 27.84
C HIS A 110 -10.19 18.60 28.99
N VAL A 111 -10.52 18.19 30.21
CA VAL A 111 -9.63 18.28 31.39
C VAL A 111 -8.44 17.35 31.28
N ARG A 112 -8.51 16.28 30.46
CA ARG A 112 -7.32 15.50 30.07
C ARG A 112 -6.47 16.14 28.97
N ARG A 113 -7.02 17.09 28.20
CA ARG A 113 -6.26 17.94 27.25
C ARG A 113 -5.68 19.20 27.90
N ALA A 114 -6.25 19.65 29.02
CA ALA A 114 -5.92 20.94 29.65
C ALA A 114 -5.31 20.83 31.07
N GLN A 115 -4.82 19.66 31.48
CA GLN A 115 -4.06 19.48 32.73
C GLN A 115 -2.55 19.73 32.58
N SER A 116 -2.14 20.44 31.53
CA SER A 116 -0.81 21.06 31.40
C SER A 116 -0.94 22.55 31.12
N VAL A 117 -0.02 23.33 31.69
CA VAL A 117 0.13 24.80 31.58
C VAL A 117 -0.97 25.64 32.25
N THR A 118 -0.70 26.07 33.49
CA THR A 118 -1.19 27.35 34.02
C THR A 118 -0.36 28.51 33.43
N PRO A 119 -0.94 29.69 33.16
CA PRO A 119 -0.26 30.77 32.45
C PRO A 119 0.57 31.68 33.36
N GLU A 120 1.80 32.05 32.95
CA GLU A 120 2.49 33.20 33.52
C GLU A 120 3.38 33.95 32.50
N HIS A 121 3.30 35.29 32.58
CA HIS A 121 4.14 36.34 32.02
C HIS A 121 4.75 36.26 30.59
N SER A 122 4.37 37.26 29.79
CA SER A 122 4.84 37.52 28.42
C SER A 122 6.24 38.14 28.34
N ALA A 123 7.05 37.66 27.40
CA ALA A 123 8.28 38.31 26.91
C ALA A 123 8.16 38.52 25.37
N PRO A 124 8.89 39.49 24.76
CA PRO A 124 8.67 39.86 23.36
C PRO A 124 9.09 38.75 22.37
N PRO A 125 8.41 38.63 21.22
CA PRO A 125 8.61 37.52 20.29
C PRO A 125 9.98 37.57 19.58
N ALA A 126 10.65 36.42 19.51
CA ALA A 126 11.77 36.22 18.61
C ALA A 126 11.33 36.41 17.13
N ARG A 127 12.26 36.80 16.26
CA ARG A 127 11.97 36.98 14.82
C ARG A 127 11.48 35.67 14.21
N ALA A 128 10.28 35.70 13.64
CA ALA A 128 9.67 34.54 13.01
C ALA A 128 10.45 34.10 11.75
N VAL A 129 11.32 33.12 11.91
CA VAL A 129 11.75 32.24 10.81
C VAL A 129 10.52 31.38 10.42
N PRO A 130 10.17 31.24 9.13
CA PRO A 130 9.05 30.41 8.71
C PRO A 130 9.38 28.92 8.94
N PHE A 131 9.02 28.41 10.11
CA PHE A 131 9.11 26.99 10.45
C PHE A 131 8.03 26.20 9.68
N PRO A 132 8.28 24.95 9.25
CA PRO A 132 7.26 24.13 8.57
C PRO A 132 5.99 23.96 9.40
N ALA A 133 4.82 23.99 8.75
CA ALA A 133 3.55 23.73 9.43
C ALA A 133 3.45 22.28 9.91
N ASP A 134 2.79 22.08 11.06
CA ASP A 134 2.52 20.75 11.60
C ASP A 134 1.40 20.03 10.82
N LEU A 135 1.35 18.70 10.92
CA LEU A 135 0.28 17.90 10.34
C LEU A 135 -0.90 17.78 11.32
N ALA A 136 -2.04 18.37 10.96
CA ALA A 136 -3.27 18.34 11.77
C ALA A 136 -3.89 16.94 11.95
N ASP A 137 -3.38 15.94 11.23
CA ASP A 137 -3.75 14.52 11.25
C ASP A 137 -2.53 13.60 11.49
N PHE A 138 -1.51 14.10 12.19
CA PHE A 138 -0.39 13.30 12.67
C PHE A 138 -0.87 12.19 13.63
N ALA A 139 -0.49 10.93 13.37
CA ALA A 139 -0.94 9.77 14.13
C ALA A 139 0.08 8.61 14.12
N GLY A 140 0.00 7.74 15.13
CA GLY A 140 0.65 6.42 15.11
C GLY A 140 2.15 6.38 15.36
N ARG A 141 2.67 7.39 16.06
CA ARG A 141 4.11 7.57 16.39
C ARG A 141 4.33 7.94 17.86
N ASP A 142 3.35 7.65 18.70
CA ASP A 142 3.26 8.10 20.08
C ASP A 142 4.33 7.46 20.97
N TRP A 143 4.76 6.23 20.63
CA TRP A 143 5.92 5.59 21.24
C TRP A 143 7.21 6.35 20.87
N GLU A 144 7.44 6.56 19.59
CA GLU A 144 8.64 7.23 19.08
C GLU A 144 8.76 8.68 19.60
N LEU A 145 7.63 9.39 19.75
CA LEU A 145 7.60 10.71 20.39
C LEU A 145 7.90 10.65 21.88
N ALA A 146 7.30 9.73 22.63
CA ALA A 146 7.55 9.59 24.07
C ALA A 146 9.01 9.18 24.37
N GLU A 147 9.62 8.36 23.50
CA GLU A 147 11.03 8.00 23.55
C GLU A 147 11.92 9.25 23.36
N LEU A 148 11.68 10.04 22.31
CA LEU A 148 12.44 11.27 22.02
C LEU A 148 12.24 12.37 23.07
N GLU A 149 11.04 12.53 23.64
CA GLU A 149 10.79 13.50 24.72
C GLU A 149 11.47 13.06 26.03
N SER A 150 11.41 11.76 26.38
CA SER A 150 12.08 11.21 27.57
C SER A 150 13.60 11.40 27.51
N LEU A 151 14.22 11.19 26.35
CA LEU A 151 15.66 11.43 26.14
C LEU A 151 16.05 12.89 26.41
N LEU A 152 15.19 13.84 26.06
CA LEU A 152 15.42 15.28 26.27
C LEU A 152 15.20 15.72 27.72
N ASP A 153 14.36 15.02 28.46
CA ASP A 153 14.12 15.27 29.90
C ASP A 153 15.27 14.72 30.77
N HIS A 154 15.95 13.64 30.33
CA HIS A 154 17.06 12.99 31.06
C HIS A 154 18.47 13.42 30.63
N ARG A 155 18.61 14.51 29.86
CA ARG A 155 19.88 15.00 29.30
C ARG A 155 20.97 15.28 30.37
N SER A 156 22.21 14.91 30.09
CA SER A 156 23.37 15.04 30.99
C SER A 156 23.82 16.47 31.29
N GLY A 157 23.37 17.46 30.52
CA GLY A 157 23.71 18.88 30.73
C GLY A 157 25.15 19.27 30.39
N GLN A 158 25.94 18.39 29.77
CA GLN A 158 27.35 18.64 29.38
C GLN A 158 27.54 18.91 27.87
N ALA A 159 26.65 18.38 27.02
CA ALA A 159 26.72 18.45 25.56
C ALA A 159 25.33 18.75 24.98
N PRO A 160 25.22 19.27 23.73
CA PRO A 160 23.94 19.43 23.05
C PRO A 160 23.26 18.07 22.85
N SER A 161 21.93 18.02 22.98
CA SER A 161 21.16 16.80 22.69
C SER A 161 21.06 16.59 21.18
N LEU A 162 21.71 15.54 20.66
CA LEU A 162 21.76 15.22 19.24
C LEU A 162 20.86 14.01 18.94
N ILE A 163 19.92 14.17 18.01
CA ILE A 163 18.93 13.16 17.62
C ILE A 163 19.03 12.96 16.10
N VAL A 164 19.17 11.71 15.65
CA VAL A 164 19.20 11.34 14.23
C VAL A 164 18.02 10.43 13.92
N ILE A 165 17.09 10.90 13.09
CA ILE A 165 15.91 10.17 12.65
C ILE A 165 16.16 9.63 11.24
N SER A 166 16.43 8.33 11.16
CA SER A 166 16.79 7.61 9.93
C SER A 166 15.64 6.72 9.44
N GLY A 167 15.74 6.17 8.22
CA GLY A 167 14.74 5.24 7.66
C GLY A 167 14.38 5.48 6.18
N PRO A 168 13.46 4.68 5.61
CA PRO A 168 13.12 4.71 4.18
C PRO A 168 12.34 5.98 3.76
N PRO A 169 12.18 6.24 2.46
CA PRO A 169 11.24 7.25 1.96
C PRO A 169 9.79 6.94 2.42
N GLY A 170 8.97 7.97 2.58
CA GLY A 170 7.55 7.82 2.95
C GLY A 170 7.25 7.45 4.42
N ALA A 171 8.25 7.07 5.23
CA ALA A 171 8.08 6.63 6.63
C ALA A 171 7.65 7.73 7.64
N GLY A 172 7.74 9.01 7.25
CA GLY A 172 7.33 10.15 8.07
C GLY A 172 8.43 10.85 8.88
N LYS A 173 9.72 10.70 8.52
CA LYS A 173 10.87 11.30 9.25
C LYS A 173 10.73 12.81 9.47
N THR A 174 10.57 13.58 8.39
CA THR A 174 10.31 15.03 8.43
C THR A 174 9.07 15.35 9.27
N SER A 175 8.01 14.55 9.13
CA SER A 175 6.75 14.74 9.85
C SER A 175 6.92 14.61 11.36
N ILE A 176 7.58 13.55 11.87
CA ILE A 176 7.81 13.41 13.31
C ILE A 176 8.77 14.49 13.83
N ALA A 177 9.77 14.89 13.03
CA ALA A 177 10.76 15.88 13.43
C ALA A 177 10.16 17.29 13.52
N VAL A 178 9.29 17.67 12.58
CA VAL A 178 8.49 18.90 12.63
C VAL A 178 7.49 18.86 13.79
N HIS A 179 6.74 17.77 13.96
CA HIS A 179 5.75 17.63 15.02
C HIS A 179 6.39 17.69 16.43
N LEU A 180 7.49 16.97 16.63
CA LEU A 180 8.30 17.06 17.85
C LEU A 180 8.80 18.49 18.08
N ALA A 181 9.26 19.19 17.04
CA ALA A 181 9.73 20.56 17.19
C ALA A 181 8.63 21.55 17.56
N HIS A 182 7.39 21.37 17.07
CA HIS A 182 6.23 22.15 17.54
C HIS A 182 5.91 21.85 19.01
N ARG A 183 5.88 20.58 19.42
CA ARG A 183 5.68 20.19 20.84
C ARG A 183 6.76 20.74 21.76
N LEU A 184 8.01 20.79 21.29
CA LEU A 184 9.15 21.29 22.06
C LEU A 184 9.35 22.81 22.00
N ALA A 185 8.68 23.55 21.10
CA ALA A 185 8.98 24.96 20.80
C ALA A 185 9.05 25.85 22.05
N GLY A 186 8.11 25.69 23.00
CA GLY A 186 8.09 26.44 24.26
C GLY A 186 9.27 26.18 25.20
N ARG A 187 10.01 25.08 25.01
CA ARG A 187 11.24 24.77 25.76
C ARG A 187 12.47 25.51 25.20
N TYR A 188 12.40 25.99 23.95
CA TYR A 188 13.51 26.62 23.20
C TYR A 188 13.16 28.02 22.67
N PRO A 189 12.75 28.97 23.54
CA PRO A 189 12.26 30.28 23.11
C PRO A 189 13.38 31.22 22.60
N ASP A 190 14.65 30.85 22.77
CA ASP A 190 15.78 31.73 22.42
C ASP A 190 16.19 31.58 20.93
N ALA A 191 15.90 30.43 20.30
CA ALA A 191 15.91 30.24 18.85
C ALA A 191 15.22 28.91 18.42
N LEU A 192 14.37 28.97 17.39
CA LEU A 192 13.85 27.80 16.67
C LEU A 192 14.26 27.91 15.20
N LEU A 193 15.10 26.98 14.73
CA LEU A 193 15.76 27.05 13.43
C LEU A 193 15.43 25.82 12.57
N TYR A 194 15.19 26.03 11.28
CA TYR A 194 14.91 24.98 10.31
C TYR A 194 15.79 25.14 9.06
N VAL A 195 16.41 24.06 8.60
CA VAL A 195 17.10 23.98 7.31
C VAL A 195 16.80 22.65 6.61
N ASP A 196 16.15 22.76 5.45
CA ASP A 196 16.16 21.76 4.38
C ASP A 196 17.58 21.66 3.79
N LEU A 197 18.26 20.53 4.01
CA LEU A 197 19.61 20.20 3.59
C LEU A 197 19.69 19.48 2.22
N ARG A 198 18.55 19.07 1.65
CA ARG A 198 18.43 18.55 0.27
C ARG A 198 19.35 17.35 -0.05
N GLY A 199 19.67 16.51 0.92
CA GLY A 199 20.55 15.36 0.76
C GLY A 199 20.11 14.34 -0.28
N THR A 200 18.85 14.40 -0.71
CA THR A 200 18.28 13.59 -1.78
C THR A 200 18.22 14.30 -3.14
N ALA A 201 18.55 15.59 -3.19
CA ALA A 201 18.78 16.32 -4.43
C ALA A 201 20.23 16.14 -4.92
N ARG A 202 20.50 16.56 -6.15
CA ARG A 202 21.84 16.58 -6.75
C ARG A 202 22.11 17.95 -7.39
N PRO A 203 23.06 18.75 -6.87
CA PRO A 203 23.78 18.58 -5.60
C PRO A 203 22.87 18.77 -4.36
N PRO A 204 23.29 18.30 -3.18
CA PRO A 204 22.67 18.67 -1.90
C PRO A 204 23.00 20.12 -1.50
N LEU A 205 22.44 20.62 -0.40
CA LEU A 205 22.74 21.97 0.08
C LEU A 205 24.17 22.05 0.64
N ASP A 206 24.97 22.95 0.07
CA ASP A 206 26.30 23.29 0.58
C ASP A 206 26.27 23.72 2.07
N PRO A 207 27.17 23.19 2.93
CA PRO A 207 27.28 23.59 4.33
C PRO A 207 27.52 25.09 4.56
N VAL A 208 28.24 25.80 3.67
CA VAL A 208 28.47 27.25 3.83
C VAL A 208 27.15 28.02 3.67
N ALA A 209 26.30 27.62 2.73
CA ALA A 209 24.94 28.14 2.56
C ALA A 209 24.01 27.73 3.72
N ALA A 210 24.10 26.49 4.22
CA ALA A 210 23.33 26.01 5.38
C ALA A 210 23.66 26.81 6.65
N LEU A 211 24.96 27.00 6.95
CA LEU A 211 25.45 27.86 8.04
C LEU A 211 24.93 29.30 7.89
N GLY A 212 24.94 29.84 6.66
CA GLY A 212 24.41 31.17 6.38
C GLY A 212 22.92 31.32 6.74
N ARG A 213 22.11 30.28 6.50
CA ARG A 213 20.68 30.24 6.91
C ARG A 213 20.54 30.19 8.43
N LEU A 214 21.29 29.32 9.11
CA LEU A 214 21.24 29.18 10.57
C LEU A 214 21.65 30.47 11.29
N LEU A 215 22.78 31.08 10.88
CA LEU A 215 23.28 32.34 11.42
C LEU A 215 22.29 33.50 11.20
N HIS A 216 21.67 33.58 10.01
CA HIS A 216 20.66 34.60 9.75
C HIS A 216 19.40 34.40 10.61
N GLY A 217 18.94 33.15 10.75
CA GLY A 217 17.81 32.79 11.60
C GLY A 217 18.06 33.02 13.10
N SER A 218 19.29 32.84 13.59
CA SER A 218 19.66 33.14 14.98
C SER A 218 19.81 34.65 15.27
N GLY A 219 19.71 35.50 14.24
CA GLY A 219 19.70 36.96 14.36
C GLY A 219 20.96 37.67 13.86
N VAL A 220 21.97 36.94 13.37
CA VAL A 220 23.22 37.53 12.87
C VAL A 220 22.97 38.35 11.59
N ARG A 221 23.49 39.58 11.57
CA ARG A 221 23.38 40.48 10.41
C ARG A 221 24.25 39.93 9.27
N ALA A 222 23.76 39.97 8.03
CA ALA A 222 24.48 39.42 6.87
C ALA A 222 25.92 39.95 6.73
N ALA A 223 26.16 41.24 7.01
CA ALA A 223 27.49 41.87 6.98
C ALA A 223 28.46 41.41 8.10
N ALA A 224 28.00 40.59 9.05
CA ALA A 224 28.80 40.00 10.11
C ALA A 224 28.96 38.47 9.97
N ILE A 225 28.49 37.88 8.86
CA ILE A 225 28.68 36.47 8.54
C ILE A 225 30.00 36.33 7.75
N PRO A 226 31.00 35.57 8.22
CA PRO A 226 32.27 35.37 7.53
C PRO A 226 32.13 34.76 6.13
N ALA A 227 33.19 34.79 5.32
CA ALA A 227 33.22 34.03 4.07
C ALA A 227 33.31 32.52 4.33
N GLU A 228 34.29 32.11 5.15
CA GLU A 228 34.71 30.72 5.29
C GLU A 228 33.78 29.84 6.13
N ARG A 229 33.78 28.53 5.81
CA ARG A 229 32.97 27.50 6.49
C ARG A 229 33.27 27.43 8.00
N ASP A 230 34.54 27.43 8.36
CA ASP A 230 34.97 27.11 9.72
C ASP A 230 34.76 28.30 10.65
N ASP A 231 34.98 29.53 10.17
CA ASP A 231 34.61 30.77 10.87
C ASP A 231 33.09 30.87 11.08
N ARG A 232 32.27 30.52 10.08
CA ARG A 232 30.81 30.44 10.23
C ARG A 232 30.39 29.40 11.27
N SER A 233 31.08 28.26 11.30
CA SER A 233 30.82 27.18 12.28
C SER A 233 31.19 27.62 13.70
N ALA A 234 32.32 28.31 13.86
CA ALA A 234 32.74 28.89 15.14
C ALA A 234 31.76 29.98 15.62
N LEU A 235 31.34 30.88 14.72
CA LEU A 235 30.35 31.91 15.01
C LEU A 235 28.99 31.33 15.41
N LEU A 236 28.52 30.29 14.73
CA LEU A 236 27.26 29.61 15.07
C LEU A 236 27.32 28.97 16.45
N ARG A 237 28.44 28.32 16.78
CA ARG A 237 28.68 27.74 18.11
C ARG A 237 28.70 28.81 19.19
N ALA A 238 29.38 29.94 18.97
CA ALA A 238 29.44 31.05 19.92
C ALA A 238 28.06 31.71 20.14
N GLU A 239 27.32 31.98 19.06
CA GLU A 239 25.99 32.61 19.08
C GLU A 239 24.93 31.76 19.80
N LEU A 240 25.04 30.43 19.72
CA LEU A 240 24.09 29.49 20.32
C LEU A 240 24.52 28.91 21.68
N TYR A 241 25.78 29.07 22.11
CA TYR A 241 26.35 28.39 23.28
C TYR A 241 25.53 28.54 24.58
N SER A 242 25.04 29.75 24.85
CA SER A 242 24.25 30.09 26.05
C SER A 242 22.73 30.02 25.83
N ARG A 243 22.26 29.85 24.59
CA ARG A 243 20.84 29.92 24.21
C ARG A 243 20.14 28.55 24.29
N ARG A 244 18.87 28.54 24.67
CA ARG A 244 17.97 27.40 24.46
C ARG A 244 17.50 27.43 23.01
N ALA A 245 18.20 26.68 22.16
CA ALA A 245 17.95 26.63 20.73
C ALA A 245 17.59 25.22 20.26
N LEU A 246 16.56 25.11 19.41
CA LEU A 246 16.22 23.87 18.71
C LEU A 246 16.51 24.04 17.21
N LEU A 247 17.33 23.14 16.68
CA LEU A 247 17.71 23.09 15.26
C LEU A 247 17.09 21.85 14.63
N LEU A 248 16.29 22.03 13.57
CA LEU A 248 15.81 20.96 12.71
C LEU A 248 16.58 20.98 11.38
N LEU A 249 17.35 19.93 11.14
CA LEU A 249 18.18 19.71 9.95
C LEU A 249 17.55 18.58 9.12
N ASP A 250 16.69 18.93 8.18
CA ASP A 250 15.87 17.97 7.42
C ASP A 250 16.55 17.52 6.12
N ASP A 251 16.44 16.24 5.78
CA ASP A 251 17.06 15.58 4.62
C ASP A 251 18.59 15.78 4.54
N ALA A 252 19.34 15.40 5.57
CA ALA A 252 20.80 15.36 5.54
C ALA A 252 21.33 14.25 4.61
N ALA A 253 22.35 14.56 3.81
CA ALA A 253 23.02 13.61 2.91
C ALA A 253 23.94 12.64 3.69
N ASP A 254 24.85 13.23 4.46
CA ASP A 254 26.00 12.60 5.07
C ASP A 254 26.45 13.38 6.33
N GLU A 255 27.52 12.93 6.96
CA GLU A 255 28.00 13.47 8.22
C GLU A 255 28.85 14.74 8.04
N ASP A 256 29.57 14.87 6.92
CA ASP A 256 30.41 16.02 6.62
C ASP A 256 29.58 17.27 6.29
N GLN A 257 28.37 17.07 5.74
CA GLN A 257 27.36 18.10 5.59
C GLN A 257 26.88 18.64 6.96
N VAL A 258 26.79 17.77 7.98
CA VAL A 258 26.12 18.06 9.26
C VAL A 258 27.09 18.52 10.36
N ARG A 259 28.29 17.93 10.47
CA ARG A 259 29.29 18.25 11.51
C ARG A 259 29.60 19.76 11.65
N PRO A 260 29.67 20.58 10.58
CA PRO A 260 29.86 22.03 10.70
C PRO A 260 28.68 22.75 11.37
N LEU A 261 27.46 22.22 11.21
CA LEU A 261 26.21 22.84 11.67
C LEU A 261 25.94 22.62 13.17
N LEU A 262 26.69 21.70 13.81
CA LEU A 262 26.47 21.33 15.20
C LEU A 262 26.93 22.45 16.17
N PRO A 263 26.05 22.93 17.06
CA PRO A 263 26.40 23.90 18.10
C PRO A 263 27.15 23.20 19.26
N ALA A 264 27.59 23.97 20.26
CA ALA A 264 28.39 23.46 21.39
C ALA A 264 27.73 23.64 22.77
N GLY A 265 26.54 24.22 22.85
CA GLY A 265 25.86 24.51 24.11
C GLY A 265 24.99 23.35 24.59
N ALA A 266 25.12 22.96 25.86
CA ALA A 266 24.30 21.91 26.47
C ALA A 266 22.81 22.28 26.67
N ARG A 267 22.41 23.49 26.26
CA ARG A 267 21.01 23.94 26.17
C ARG A 267 20.46 23.89 24.74
N ASN A 268 21.27 23.47 23.77
CA ASN A 268 20.83 23.25 22.39
C ASN A 268 20.30 21.83 22.20
N THR A 269 19.38 21.66 21.26
CA THR A 269 18.96 20.36 20.74
C THR A 269 19.00 20.41 19.22
N VAL A 270 19.49 19.33 18.60
CA VAL A 270 19.58 19.19 17.15
C VAL A 270 18.86 17.91 16.75
N VAL A 271 17.80 18.05 15.94
CA VAL A 271 17.09 16.94 15.31
C VAL A 271 17.48 16.90 13.85
N ILE A 272 18.06 15.79 13.41
CA ILE A 272 18.46 15.53 12.03
C ILE A 272 17.51 14.51 11.44
N THR A 273 17.08 14.68 10.19
CA THR A 273 16.47 13.59 9.41
C THR A 273 17.39 13.18 8.26
N SER A 274 17.47 11.89 7.95
CA SER A 274 18.25 11.39 6.82
C SER A 274 17.69 10.07 6.28
N ARG A 275 18.10 9.66 5.07
CA ARG A 275 17.94 8.26 4.62
C ARG A 275 18.99 7.34 5.23
N SER A 276 20.16 7.89 5.57
CA SER A 276 21.30 7.18 6.17
C SER A 276 21.23 7.22 7.72
N PRO A 277 21.88 6.28 8.43
CA PRO A 277 21.90 6.29 9.90
C PRO A 277 22.88 7.31 10.52
N LEU A 278 23.83 7.85 9.74
CA LEU A 278 24.85 8.84 10.16
C LEU A 278 25.65 8.40 11.40
N ALA A 279 26.07 7.13 11.43
CA ALA A 279 26.58 6.42 12.61
C ALA A 279 27.92 6.94 13.18
N GLY A 280 28.67 7.76 12.45
CA GLY A 280 29.87 8.43 12.96
C GLY A 280 29.58 9.73 13.73
N LEU A 281 28.32 10.16 13.85
CA LEU A 281 27.91 11.26 14.73
C LEU A 281 27.92 10.79 16.20
N GLU A 282 29.10 10.83 16.82
CA GLU A 282 29.32 10.46 18.21
C GLU A 282 28.31 11.10 19.18
N SER A 283 27.84 10.33 20.16
CA SER A 283 26.83 10.73 21.15
C SER A 283 25.46 11.12 20.60
N ALA A 284 25.14 10.81 19.33
CA ALA A 284 23.78 10.95 18.81
C ALA A 284 22.85 9.82 19.30
N HIS A 285 21.60 10.17 19.59
CA HIS A 285 20.52 9.21 19.74
C HIS A 285 19.92 8.89 18.36
N HIS A 286 20.20 7.67 17.87
CA HIS A 286 19.72 7.21 16.57
C HIS A 286 18.35 6.53 16.68
N LEU A 287 17.31 7.16 16.13
CA LEU A 287 16.00 6.55 15.92
C LEU A 287 15.91 6.03 14.48
N SER A 288 15.48 4.78 14.31
CA SER A 288 15.21 4.20 12.98
C SER A 288 13.70 4.04 12.79
N LEU A 289 13.12 4.86 11.91
CA LEU A 289 11.70 4.77 11.57
C LEU A 289 11.47 3.71 10.49
N THR A 290 10.43 2.91 10.72
CA THR A 290 9.89 1.93 9.76
C THR A 290 8.47 2.34 9.35
N GLY A 291 7.60 1.40 8.97
CA GLY A 291 6.17 1.68 8.79
C GLY A 291 5.47 2.08 10.10
N LEU A 292 4.19 2.44 10.00
CA LEU A 292 3.29 2.54 11.17
C LEU A 292 3.00 1.14 11.73
N ARG A 293 2.53 1.08 12.98
CA ARG A 293 1.92 -0.16 13.52
C ARG A 293 0.58 -0.40 12.82
N SER A 294 0.20 -1.66 12.56
CA SER A 294 -0.98 -1.99 11.75
C SER A 294 -2.30 -1.31 12.21
N PRO A 295 -2.61 -1.14 13.51
CA PRO A 295 -3.79 -0.37 13.94
C PRO A 295 -3.76 1.07 13.44
N ALA A 296 -2.74 1.85 13.81
CA ALA A 296 -2.59 3.25 13.40
C ALA A 296 -2.49 3.43 11.88
N ALA A 297 -1.96 2.43 11.18
CA ALA A 297 -1.94 2.39 9.72
C ALA A 297 -3.37 2.26 9.14
N VAL A 298 -4.24 1.46 9.76
CA VAL A 298 -5.66 1.31 9.40
C VAL A 298 -6.50 2.50 9.86
N GLU A 299 -6.19 3.10 11.01
CA GLU A 299 -6.81 4.34 11.50
C GLU A 299 -6.55 5.51 10.53
N LEU A 300 -5.30 5.70 10.08
CA LEU A 300 -4.93 6.70 9.07
C LEU A 300 -5.67 6.49 7.73
N PHE A 301 -5.86 5.22 7.33
CA PHE A 301 -6.65 4.87 6.14
C PHE A 301 -8.15 5.16 6.34
N ALA A 302 -8.70 4.79 7.49
CA ALA A 302 -10.10 5.00 7.88
C ALA A 302 -10.47 6.47 8.04
N ALA A 303 -9.54 7.31 8.51
CA ALA A 303 -9.72 8.75 8.63
C ALA A 303 -9.95 9.44 7.27
N ILE A 304 -9.44 8.84 6.18
CA ILE A 304 -9.49 9.42 4.82
C ILE A 304 -10.57 8.72 3.97
N VAL A 305 -10.67 7.38 4.02
CA VAL A 305 -11.67 6.59 3.26
C VAL A 305 -13.05 6.57 3.93
N GLY A 306 -13.11 6.88 5.22
CA GLY A 306 -14.31 6.81 6.06
C GLY A 306 -14.40 5.50 6.84
N ALA A 307 -14.39 5.62 8.18
CA ALA A 307 -14.37 4.48 9.10
C ALA A 307 -15.51 3.47 8.89
N ALA A 308 -16.70 3.92 8.44
CA ALA A 308 -17.82 3.03 8.14
C ALA A 308 -17.52 2.00 7.05
N ARG A 309 -16.71 2.35 6.03
CA ARG A 309 -16.31 1.47 4.93
C ARG A 309 -15.22 0.50 5.37
N VAL A 310 -14.27 0.97 6.18
CA VAL A 310 -13.25 0.12 6.82
C VAL A 310 -13.86 -0.89 7.80
N LEU A 311 -14.93 -0.52 8.52
CA LEU A 311 -15.68 -1.42 9.39
C LEU A 311 -16.53 -2.45 8.62
N ALA A 312 -16.99 -2.11 7.41
CA ALA A 312 -17.70 -3.06 6.54
C ALA A 312 -16.75 -4.07 5.88
N GLU A 313 -15.53 -3.66 5.54
CA GLU A 313 -14.55 -4.47 4.80
C GLU A 313 -13.16 -4.52 5.49
N PRO A 314 -13.07 -4.95 6.76
CA PRO A 314 -11.85 -4.79 7.57
C PRO A 314 -10.66 -5.61 7.05
N ALA A 315 -10.92 -6.78 6.45
CA ALA A 315 -9.86 -7.59 5.84
C ALA A 315 -9.22 -6.89 4.63
N ALA A 316 -10.03 -6.33 3.72
CA ALA A 316 -9.53 -5.60 2.55
C ALA A 316 -8.85 -4.29 2.94
N ALA A 317 -9.37 -3.56 3.93
CA ALA A 317 -8.72 -2.37 4.48
C ALA A 317 -7.34 -2.68 5.08
N ALA A 318 -7.24 -3.70 5.93
CA ALA A 318 -5.97 -4.14 6.51
C ALA A 318 -4.99 -4.65 5.45
N GLU A 319 -5.49 -5.33 4.41
CA GLU A 319 -4.70 -5.81 3.28
C GLU A 319 -4.09 -4.66 2.48
N ILE A 320 -4.89 -3.66 2.07
CA ILE A 320 -4.42 -2.44 1.41
C ILE A 320 -3.36 -1.74 2.27
N VAL A 321 -3.67 -1.48 3.53
CA VAL A 321 -2.79 -0.74 4.45
C VAL A 321 -1.45 -1.44 4.67
N ARG A 322 -1.48 -2.76 4.86
CA ARG A 322 -0.29 -3.60 5.01
C ARG A 322 0.54 -3.60 3.72
N HIS A 323 -0.12 -3.71 2.57
CA HIS A 323 0.56 -3.67 1.28
C HIS A 323 1.14 -2.26 0.95
N CYS A 324 0.71 -1.17 1.59
CA CYS A 324 1.39 0.13 1.53
C CYS A 324 2.78 0.14 2.22
N GLY A 325 3.31 -1.02 2.62
CA GLY A 325 4.49 -1.14 3.48
C GLY A 325 4.28 -0.53 4.87
N LEU A 326 3.00 -0.35 5.26
CA LEU A 326 2.57 0.45 6.42
C LEU A 326 3.09 1.91 6.40
N LEU A 327 3.56 2.44 5.26
CA LEU A 327 4.16 3.78 5.18
C LEU A 327 3.08 4.88 5.16
N PRO A 328 3.13 5.90 6.06
CA PRO A 328 2.09 6.94 6.16
C PRO A 328 1.76 7.62 4.83
N LEU A 329 2.78 7.96 4.03
CA LEU A 329 2.61 8.62 2.74
C LEU A 329 1.85 7.72 1.74
N ALA A 330 2.26 6.46 1.64
CA ALA A 330 1.64 5.47 0.74
C ALA A 330 0.17 5.19 1.12
N ILE A 331 -0.11 5.07 2.42
CA ILE A 331 -1.47 4.91 2.96
C ILE A 331 -2.33 6.11 2.61
N ARG A 332 -1.89 7.34 2.92
CA ARG A 332 -2.62 8.59 2.62
C ARG A 332 -3.01 8.68 1.14
N ILE A 333 -2.10 8.29 0.25
CA ILE A 333 -2.31 8.32 -1.20
C ILE A 333 -3.31 7.27 -1.66
N ALA A 334 -3.19 6.02 -1.22
CA ALA A 334 -4.15 4.97 -1.55
C ALA A 334 -5.55 5.31 -1.02
N ALA A 335 -5.61 5.81 0.22
CA ALA A 335 -6.83 6.23 0.88
C ALA A 335 -7.51 7.42 0.17
N ALA A 336 -6.76 8.48 -0.17
CA ALA A 336 -7.31 9.68 -0.80
C ALA A 336 -7.85 9.44 -2.23
N ARG A 337 -7.42 8.36 -2.90
CA ARG A 337 -8.03 7.89 -4.15
C ARG A 337 -9.32 7.12 -3.88
N LEU A 338 -9.28 6.12 -3.01
CA LEU A 338 -10.47 5.33 -2.66
C LEU A 338 -11.60 6.19 -2.06
N ALA A 339 -11.27 7.28 -1.36
CA ALA A 339 -12.22 8.27 -0.86
C ALA A 339 -13.04 9.00 -1.95
N GLN A 340 -12.53 9.09 -3.18
CA GLN A 340 -13.25 9.67 -4.32
C GLN A 340 -14.38 8.76 -4.82
N TRP A 341 -14.38 7.49 -4.41
CA TRP A 341 -15.33 6.47 -4.82
C TRP A 341 -15.98 5.79 -3.60
N PRO A 342 -16.82 6.52 -2.83
CA PRO A 342 -17.38 6.04 -1.56
C PRO A 342 -18.36 4.86 -1.70
N ALA A 343 -18.84 4.56 -2.91
CA ALA A 343 -19.73 3.45 -3.21
C ALA A 343 -19.01 2.15 -3.65
N ALA A 344 -17.70 2.20 -3.90
CA ALA A 344 -16.95 1.03 -4.34
C ALA A 344 -16.53 0.14 -3.16
N SER A 345 -16.47 -1.18 -3.37
CA SER A 345 -15.83 -2.11 -2.43
C SER A 345 -14.34 -1.76 -2.23
N LEU A 346 -13.79 -2.12 -1.08
CA LEU A 346 -12.35 -2.22 -0.85
C LEU A 346 -11.79 -3.54 -1.40
N ASP A 347 -12.57 -4.63 -1.43
CA ASP A 347 -12.17 -5.88 -2.07
C ASP A 347 -12.38 -5.88 -3.60
N LEU A 348 -11.48 -5.16 -4.28
CA LEU A 348 -11.41 -5.08 -5.74
C LEU A 348 -10.85 -6.35 -6.42
N ARG A 349 -10.80 -7.51 -5.75
CA ARG A 349 -10.25 -8.75 -6.34
C ARG A 349 -11.17 -9.44 -7.34
N TYR A 350 -12.49 -9.27 -7.20
CA TYR A 350 -13.48 -9.94 -8.05
C TYR A 350 -14.61 -9.03 -8.58
N GLN A 351 -14.67 -7.78 -8.14
CA GLN A 351 -15.60 -6.78 -8.67
C GLN A 351 -15.04 -6.11 -9.94
N TRP A 352 -14.75 -6.91 -10.96
CA TRP A 352 -14.16 -6.42 -12.22
C TRP A 352 -15.05 -5.43 -12.96
N GLU A 353 -16.38 -5.55 -12.80
CA GLU A 353 -17.35 -4.61 -13.36
C GLU A 353 -17.21 -3.22 -12.72
N SER A 354 -17.13 -3.14 -11.39
CA SER A 354 -16.85 -1.89 -10.69
C SER A 354 -15.44 -1.36 -10.99
N MET A 355 -14.45 -2.25 -11.17
CA MET A 355 -13.11 -1.84 -11.60
C MET A 355 -13.10 -1.25 -13.03
N ARG A 356 -13.98 -1.74 -13.93
CA ARG A 356 -14.21 -1.17 -15.27
C ARG A 356 -14.83 0.23 -15.15
N GLU A 357 -15.91 0.37 -14.39
CA GLU A 357 -16.57 1.66 -14.16
C GLU A 357 -15.62 2.69 -13.52
N LEU A 358 -14.81 2.29 -12.55
CA LEU A 358 -13.78 3.14 -11.94
C LEU A 358 -12.71 3.56 -12.96
N GLY A 359 -12.27 2.63 -13.82
CA GLY A 359 -11.35 2.92 -14.92
C GLY A 359 -11.92 3.93 -15.92
N GLU A 360 -13.19 3.79 -16.31
CA GLU A 360 -13.88 4.69 -17.25
C GLU A 360 -14.10 6.10 -16.66
N HIS A 361 -14.54 6.21 -15.40
CA HIS A 361 -14.69 7.51 -14.74
C HIS A 361 -13.34 8.21 -14.54
N GLY A 362 -12.32 7.48 -14.08
CA GLY A 362 -10.95 8.02 -13.93
C GLY A 362 -10.35 8.47 -15.27
N LEU A 363 -10.64 7.74 -16.35
CA LEU A 363 -10.19 8.05 -17.70
C LEU A 363 -10.86 9.31 -18.27
N THR A 364 -12.14 9.51 -18.00
CA THR A 364 -12.85 10.74 -18.37
C THR A 364 -12.28 11.94 -17.61
N LEU A 365 -12.15 11.85 -16.28
CA LEU A 365 -11.63 12.93 -15.44
C LEU A 365 -10.17 13.31 -15.80
N ALA A 366 -9.32 12.31 -16.09
CA ALA A 366 -7.94 12.55 -16.51
C ALA A 366 -7.86 13.41 -17.79
N ARG A 367 -8.74 13.15 -18.77
CA ARG A 367 -8.82 13.94 -20.01
C ARG A 367 -9.37 15.34 -19.79
N GLU A 368 -10.40 15.49 -18.95
CA GLU A 368 -10.96 16.79 -18.60
C GLU A 368 -9.94 17.70 -17.90
N LEU A 369 -9.04 17.12 -17.10
CA LEU A 369 -7.94 17.81 -16.44
C LEU A 369 -6.67 17.96 -17.29
N GLY A 370 -6.58 17.25 -18.43
CA GLY A 370 -5.37 17.21 -19.28
C GLY A 370 -4.18 16.48 -18.65
N ASP A 371 -4.42 15.59 -17.67
CA ASP A 371 -3.36 14.83 -17.00
C ASP A 371 -3.07 13.51 -17.74
N THR A 372 -2.09 13.57 -18.64
CA THR A 372 -1.62 12.42 -19.43
C THR A 372 -1.21 11.23 -18.54
N GLN A 373 -0.67 11.47 -17.34
CA GLN A 373 -0.18 10.39 -16.48
C GLN A 373 -1.34 9.68 -15.78
N GLN A 374 -2.39 10.40 -15.35
CA GLN A 374 -3.64 9.76 -14.91
C GLN A 374 -4.37 9.07 -16.07
N GLU A 375 -4.30 9.58 -17.32
CA GLU A 375 -4.92 8.92 -18.47
C GLU A 375 -4.25 7.57 -18.76
N ILE A 376 -2.91 7.52 -18.82
CA ILE A 376 -2.14 6.27 -18.96
C ILE A 376 -2.53 5.28 -17.86
N PHE A 377 -2.54 5.73 -16.61
CA PHE A 377 -2.88 4.87 -15.47
C PHE A 377 -4.32 4.34 -15.55
N ALA A 378 -5.29 5.20 -15.87
CA ALA A 378 -6.70 4.82 -15.98
C ALA A 378 -6.94 3.82 -17.12
N LEU A 379 -6.28 4.01 -18.28
CA LEU A 379 -6.25 3.03 -19.37
C LEU A 379 -5.65 1.69 -18.92
N ASN A 380 -4.53 1.72 -18.20
CA ASN A 380 -3.87 0.52 -17.68
C ASN A 380 -4.75 -0.24 -16.67
N CYS A 381 -5.54 0.46 -15.84
CA CYS A 381 -6.52 -0.16 -14.95
C CYS A 381 -7.76 -0.69 -15.68
N LEU A 382 -8.34 0.10 -16.60
CA LEU A 382 -9.48 -0.29 -17.41
C LEU A 382 -9.18 -1.54 -18.24
N GLY A 383 -8.00 -1.58 -18.89
CA GLY A 383 -7.55 -2.75 -19.64
C GLY A 383 -7.40 -4.02 -18.79
N LEU A 384 -6.95 -3.89 -17.53
CA LEU A 384 -6.93 -5.02 -16.59
C LEU A 384 -8.34 -5.51 -16.26
N ALA A 385 -9.27 -4.61 -15.95
CA ALA A 385 -10.66 -4.96 -15.63
C ALA A 385 -11.34 -5.65 -16.82
N LEU A 386 -11.23 -5.07 -18.01
CA LEU A 386 -11.76 -5.63 -19.26
C LEU A 386 -11.15 -7.01 -19.56
N ARG A 387 -9.85 -7.23 -19.30
CA ARG A 387 -9.21 -8.54 -19.53
C ARG A 387 -9.80 -9.62 -18.60
N GLU A 388 -10.04 -9.34 -17.33
CA GLU A 388 -10.62 -10.33 -16.40
C GLU A 388 -12.14 -10.51 -16.61
N LEU A 389 -12.83 -9.52 -17.19
CA LEU A 389 -14.20 -9.64 -17.73
C LEU A 389 -14.27 -10.41 -19.08
N GLY A 390 -13.15 -10.88 -19.63
CA GLY A 390 -13.11 -11.54 -20.94
C GLY A 390 -13.25 -10.62 -22.17
N ARG A 391 -13.34 -9.30 -21.96
CA ARG A 391 -13.42 -8.26 -23.00
C ARG A 391 -12.03 -7.96 -23.59
N PHE A 392 -11.35 -9.01 -24.05
CA PHE A 392 -9.92 -9.01 -24.36
C PHE A 392 -9.51 -8.02 -25.47
N ALA A 393 -10.34 -7.81 -26.50
CA ALA A 393 -10.03 -6.87 -27.57
C ALA A 393 -10.01 -5.40 -27.08
N GLU A 394 -10.97 -5.03 -26.22
CA GLU A 394 -11.03 -3.69 -25.62
C GLU A 394 -9.91 -3.49 -24.59
N ALA A 395 -9.51 -4.55 -23.89
CA ALA A 395 -8.34 -4.55 -23.00
C ALA A 395 -7.02 -4.31 -23.75
N ALA A 396 -6.87 -4.88 -24.95
CA ALA A 396 -5.72 -4.63 -25.83
C ALA A 396 -5.71 -3.17 -26.27
N GLY A 397 -6.82 -2.66 -26.81
CA GLY A 397 -6.95 -1.25 -27.22
C GLY A 397 -6.74 -0.23 -26.08
N CYS A 398 -7.07 -0.57 -24.83
CA CYS A 398 -6.69 0.25 -23.67
C CYS A 398 -5.18 0.25 -23.43
N SER A 399 -4.54 -0.91 -23.51
CA SER A 399 -3.08 -1.08 -23.29
C SER A 399 -2.25 -0.44 -24.41
N GLU A 400 -2.72 -0.50 -25.67
CA GLU A 400 -2.10 0.16 -26.84
C GLU A 400 -2.15 1.69 -26.72
N ARG A 401 -3.26 2.24 -26.21
CA ARG A 401 -3.41 3.69 -25.96
C ARG A 401 -2.54 4.14 -24.79
N ALA A 402 -2.49 3.37 -23.70
CA ALA A 402 -1.61 3.63 -22.57
C ALA A 402 -0.15 3.64 -23.01
N LEU A 403 0.28 2.66 -23.81
CA LEU A 403 1.62 2.58 -24.38
C LEU A 403 1.92 3.78 -25.29
N THR A 404 1.01 4.14 -26.19
CA THR A 404 1.17 5.29 -27.10
C THR A 404 1.43 6.59 -26.33
N LEU A 405 0.67 6.83 -25.26
CA LEU A 405 0.82 8.01 -24.41
C LEU A 405 2.10 7.94 -23.54
N ALA A 406 2.45 6.77 -23.01
CA ALA A 406 3.67 6.59 -22.21
C ALA A 406 4.95 6.75 -23.06
N MET A 407 4.92 6.33 -24.33
CA MET A 407 5.98 6.62 -25.31
C MET A 407 6.08 8.11 -25.62
N ALA A 408 4.95 8.79 -25.87
CA ALA A 408 4.92 10.23 -26.13
C ALA A 408 5.38 11.08 -24.93
N ASN A 409 5.14 10.61 -23.70
CA ASN A 409 5.59 11.24 -22.47
C ASN A 409 7.04 10.89 -22.08
N GLY A 410 7.67 9.92 -22.76
CA GLY A 410 9.01 9.42 -22.41
C GLY A 410 9.08 8.61 -21.10
N ASP A 411 7.94 8.16 -20.57
CA ASP A 411 7.86 7.42 -19.31
C ASP A 411 8.14 5.93 -19.53
N GLU A 412 9.39 5.52 -19.33
CA GLU A 412 9.84 4.14 -19.52
C GLU A 412 9.19 3.14 -18.54
N MET A 413 8.72 3.58 -17.37
CA MET A 413 8.08 2.70 -16.37
C MET A 413 6.62 2.42 -16.72
N GLU A 414 5.88 3.43 -17.17
CA GLU A 414 4.54 3.22 -17.71
C GLU A 414 4.57 2.53 -19.08
N GLN A 415 5.63 2.72 -19.89
CA GLN A 415 5.87 1.89 -21.08
C GLN A 415 6.01 0.41 -20.70
N ALA A 416 6.89 0.07 -19.75
CA ALA A 416 7.06 -1.31 -19.28
C ALA A 416 5.74 -1.93 -18.78
N THR A 417 4.98 -1.16 -18.00
CA THR A 417 3.66 -1.53 -17.47
C THR A 417 2.64 -1.80 -18.59
N SER A 418 2.61 -0.94 -19.60
CA SER A 418 1.68 -1.04 -20.74
C SER A 418 2.06 -2.19 -21.68
N HIS A 419 3.36 -2.39 -21.94
CA HIS A 419 3.91 -3.55 -22.65
C HIS A 419 3.55 -4.88 -21.97
N TYR A 420 3.72 -4.97 -20.64
CA TYR A 420 3.34 -6.14 -19.86
C TYR A 420 1.84 -6.45 -19.95
N ARG A 421 0.97 -5.42 -19.85
CA ARG A 421 -0.49 -5.56 -19.93
C ARG A 421 -0.94 -5.97 -21.34
N LEU A 422 -0.37 -5.38 -22.38
CA LEU A 422 -0.65 -5.73 -23.77
C LEU A 422 -0.24 -7.17 -24.06
N GLY A 423 1.00 -7.58 -23.72
CA GLY A 423 1.46 -8.96 -23.89
C GLY A 423 0.60 -9.98 -23.11
N ALA A 424 0.24 -9.66 -21.86
CA ALA A 424 -0.65 -10.50 -21.06
C ALA A 424 -2.09 -10.59 -21.61
N THR A 425 -2.51 -9.64 -22.46
CA THR A 425 -3.81 -9.63 -23.13
C THR A 425 -3.75 -10.33 -24.49
N LEU A 426 -2.67 -10.17 -25.25
CA LEU A 426 -2.42 -10.87 -26.50
C LEU A 426 -2.37 -12.40 -26.30
N ILE A 427 -1.77 -12.89 -25.21
CA ILE A 427 -1.87 -14.32 -24.82
C ILE A 427 -3.33 -14.76 -24.63
N ALA A 428 -4.20 -13.92 -24.09
CA ALA A 428 -5.62 -14.24 -23.89
C ALA A 428 -6.46 -14.12 -25.18
N LEU A 429 -5.93 -13.48 -26.21
CA LEU A 429 -6.46 -13.43 -27.59
C LEU A 429 -5.90 -14.56 -28.48
N ASP A 430 -5.14 -15.51 -27.93
CA ASP A 430 -4.37 -16.54 -28.64
C ASP A 430 -3.27 -15.99 -29.58
N ARG A 431 -2.99 -14.69 -29.50
CA ARG A 431 -1.98 -13.95 -30.28
C ARG A 431 -0.60 -14.04 -29.62
N ALA A 432 -0.20 -15.24 -29.21
CA ALA A 432 1.00 -15.48 -28.41
C ALA A 432 2.30 -15.04 -29.11
N ALA A 433 2.37 -15.14 -30.44
CA ALA A 433 3.53 -14.70 -31.23
C ALA A 433 3.75 -13.18 -31.13
N GLU A 434 2.67 -12.39 -31.11
CA GLU A 434 2.72 -10.93 -30.96
C GLU A 434 2.99 -10.51 -29.52
N ALA A 435 2.61 -11.34 -28.54
CA ALA A 435 2.88 -11.07 -27.13
C ALA A 435 4.38 -11.08 -26.78
N VAL A 436 5.18 -11.93 -27.44
CA VAL A 436 6.62 -12.11 -27.18
C VAL A 436 7.42 -10.79 -27.18
N PRO A 437 7.48 -10.02 -28.28
CA PRO A 437 8.29 -8.79 -28.32
C PRO A 437 7.81 -7.72 -27.33
N HIS A 438 6.51 -7.66 -27.02
CA HIS A 438 6.03 -6.76 -25.98
C HIS A 438 6.54 -7.17 -24.59
N LEU A 439 6.56 -8.47 -24.28
CA LEU A 439 7.02 -9.00 -23.00
C LEU A 439 8.55 -8.92 -22.87
N GLU A 440 9.31 -9.20 -23.92
CA GLU A 440 10.76 -8.98 -23.96
C GLU A 440 11.11 -7.50 -23.68
N THR A 441 10.36 -6.56 -24.27
CA THR A 441 10.52 -5.13 -23.99
C THR A 441 10.21 -4.79 -22.53
N ALA A 442 9.14 -5.36 -21.95
CA ALA A 442 8.82 -5.16 -20.54
C ALA A 442 9.91 -5.71 -19.60
N ILE A 443 10.49 -6.88 -19.91
CA ILE A 443 11.61 -7.46 -19.16
C ILE A 443 12.81 -6.52 -19.21
N HIS A 444 13.19 -6.04 -20.39
CA HIS A 444 14.32 -5.13 -20.56
C HIS A 444 14.15 -3.82 -19.76
N LEU A 445 12.99 -3.17 -19.87
CA LEU A 445 12.73 -1.91 -19.15
C LEU A 445 12.65 -2.12 -17.63
N ASN A 446 12.00 -3.19 -17.16
CA ASN A 446 11.94 -3.49 -15.73
C ASN A 446 13.31 -3.83 -15.14
N GLY A 447 14.15 -4.60 -15.85
CA GLY A 447 15.53 -4.87 -15.45
C GLY A 447 16.41 -3.60 -15.42
N LYS A 448 16.29 -2.73 -16.43
CA LYS A 448 16.94 -1.41 -16.49
C LYS A 448 16.61 -0.52 -15.30
N HIS A 449 15.36 -0.56 -14.83
CA HIS A 449 14.87 0.21 -13.67
C HIS A 449 14.86 -0.58 -12.35
N HIS A 450 15.49 -1.76 -12.30
CA HIS A 450 15.58 -2.65 -11.13
C HIS A 450 14.22 -3.03 -10.48
N GLN A 451 13.15 -3.09 -11.29
CA GLN A 451 11.81 -3.48 -10.87
C GLN A 451 11.66 -5.02 -10.86
N HIS A 452 12.43 -5.69 -10.01
CA HIS A 452 12.59 -7.16 -10.04
C HIS A 452 11.29 -7.97 -9.95
N TRP A 453 10.24 -7.45 -9.29
CA TRP A 453 8.94 -8.14 -9.23
C TRP A 453 8.20 -8.08 -10.58
N ASP A 454 8.25 -6.95 -11.29
CA ASP A 454 7.64 -6.75 -12.61
C ASP A 454 8.48 -7.37 -13.73
N GLU A 455 9.80 -7.40 -13.57
CA GLU A 455 10.75 -8.19 -14.36
C GLU A 455 10.37 -9.69 -14.31
N ALA A 456 10.35 -10.29 -13.11
CA ALA A 456 9.96 -11.69 -12.91
C ALA A 456 8.52 -11.98 -13.38
N SER A 457 7.59 -11.03 -13.18
CA SER A 457 6.22 -11.15 -13.69
C SER A 457 6.16 -11.17 -15.21
N SER A 458 6.99 -10.36 -15.87
CA SER A 458 7.10 -10.30 -17.34
C SER A 458 7.74 -11.57 -17.90
N ILE A 459 8.81 -12.09 -17.28
CA ILE A 459 9.40 -13.39 -17.62
C ILE A 459 8.36 -14.52 -17.46
N ASN A 460 7.60 -14.52 -16.34
CA ASN A 460 6.53 -15.49 -16.07
C ASN A 460 5.29 -15.35 -17.00
N ARG A 461 5.19 -14.26 -17.78
CA ARG A 461 4.23 -14.13 -18.89
C ARG A 461 4.84 -14.56 -20.21
N LEU A 462 6.11 -14.22 -20.46
CA LEU A 462 6.84 -14.65 -21.66
C LEU A 462 6.89 -16.19 -21.74
N ALA A 463 7.17 -16.85 -20.61
CA ALA A 463 7.11 -18.31 -20.50
C ALA A 463 5.72 -18.89 -20.85
N LEU A 464 4.61 -18.21 -20.52
CA LEU A 464 3.27 -18.63 -20.95
C LEU A 464 3.05 -18.43 -22.47
N ALA A 465 3.58 -17.36 -23.07
CA ALA A 465 3.53 -17.18 -24.51
C ALA A 465 4.36 -18.26 -25.24
N LEU A 466 5.57 -18.54 -24.75
CA LEU A 466 6.44 -19.61 -25.26
C LEU A 466 5.76 -20.97 -25.17
N ARG A 467 5.09 -21.28 -24.04
CA ARG A 467 4.30 -22.49 -23.86
C ARG A 467 3.15 -22.60 -24.89
N ALA A 468 2.41 -21.51 -25.13
CA ALA A 468 1.36 -21.48 -26.13
C ALA A 468 1.89 -21.66 -27.57
N LEU A 469 3.13 -21.24 -27.83
CA LEU A 469 3.85 -21.45 -29.09
C LEU A 469 4.56 -22.81 -29.20
N GLY A 470 4.32 -23.75 -28.26
CA GLY A 470 4.96 -25.07 -28.24
C GLY A 470 6.45 -25.06 -27.86
N ARG A 471 7.02 -23.92 -27.47
CA ARG A 471 8.43 -23.74 -27.09
C ARG A 471 8.65 -24.15 -25.62
N TYR A 472 8.25 -25.38 -25.28
CA TYR A 472 8.17 -25.87 -23.90
C TYR A 472 9.50 -25.80 -23.10
N PRO A 473 10.69 -26.13 -23.66
CA PRO A 473 11.95 -26.03 -22.91
C PRO A 473 12.28 -24.59 -22.50
N GLU A 474 11.95 -23.63 -23.36
CA GLU A 474 12.17 -22.20 -23.11
C GLU A 474 11.14 -21.64 -22.11
N ALA A 475 9.91 -22.15 -22.14
CA ALA A 475 8.89 -21.88 -21.13
C ALA A 475 9.29 -22.41 -19.74
N VAL A 476 9.85 -23.62 -19.65
CA VAL A 476 10.40 -24.19 -18.42
C VAL A 476 11.50 -23.29 -17.85
N ALA A 477 12.53 -22.97 -18.65
CA ALA A 477 13.64 -22.12 -18.22
C ALA A 477 13.18 -20.71 -17.79
N GLY A 478 12.22 -20.11 -18.51
CA GLY A 478 11.64 -18.82 -18.14
C GLY A 478 10.87 -18.87 -16.82
N HIS A 479 10.08 -19.93 -16.58
CA HIS A 479 9.42 -20.09 -15.27
C HIS A 479 10.43 -20.31 -14.14
N GLU A 480 11.50 -21.10 -14.35
CA GLU A 480 12.58 -21.29 -13.37
C GLU A 480 13.32 -19.98 -13.04
N GLN A 481 13.65 -19.17 -14.05
CA GLN A 481 14.25 -17.84 -13.85
C GLN A 481 13.32 -16.91 -13.05
N ALA A 482 12.03 -16.86 -13.39
CA ALA A 482 11.07 -16.04 -12.65
C ALA A 482 10.89 -16.51 -11.19
N ILE A 483 10.92 -17.82 -10.94
CA ILE A 483 10.87 -18.42 -9.60
C ILE A 483 12.08 -17.95 -8.77
N ALA A 484 13.30 -18.02 -9.31
CA ALA A 484 14.52 -17.61 -8.61
C ALA A 484 14.50 -16.11 -8.23
N ILE A 485 13.99 -15.24 -9.10
CA ILE A 485 13.83 -13.81 -8.80
C ILE A 485 12.73 -13.57 -7.76
N PHE A 486 11.58 -14.25 -7.85
CA PHE A 486 10.53 -14.12 -6.83
C PHE A 486 10.98 -14.64 -5.45
N GLU A 487 11.81 -15.68 -5.41
CA GLU A 487 12.38 -16.21 -4.17
C GLU A 487 13.39 -15.25 -3.54
N SER A 488 14.27 -14.62 -4.32
CA SER A 488 15.28 -13.67 -3.79
C SER A 488 14.67 -12.40 -3.19
N ILE A 489 13.48 -12.00 -3.65
CA ILE A 489 12.71 -10.86 -3.10
C ILE A 489 11.61 -11.29 -2.11
N GLY A 490 11.53 -12.57 -1.73
CA GLY A 490 10.55 -13.08 -0.76
C GLY A 490 9.08 -13.07 -1.21
N ALA A 491 8.81 -13.02 -2.52
CA ALA A 491 7.47 -12.93 -3.09
C ALA A 491 6.75 -14.30 -3.14
N VAL A 492 6.56 -14.94 -1.97
CA VAL A 492 6.06 -16.32 -1.79
C VAL A 492 4.85 -16.67 -2.65
N ARG A 493 3.85 -15.77 -2.76
CA ARG A 493 2.66 -15.98 -3.61
C ARG A 493 3.02 -16.06 -5.10
N SER A 494 3.84 -15.12 -5.59
CA SER A 494 4.30 -15.12 -6.98
C SER A 494 5.15 -16.35 -7.28
N THR A 495 6.02 -16.77 -6.35
CA THR A 495 6.77 -18.03 -6.42
C THR A 495 5.82 -19.24 -6.57
N GLY A 496 4.78 -19.35 -5.74
CA GLY A 496 3.79 -20.44 -5.83
C GLY A 496 3.03 -20.47 -7.15
N LEU A 497 2.60 -19.31 -7.66
CA LEU A 497 1.93 -19.19 -8.96
C LEU A 497 2.86 -19.49 -10.14
N ALA A 498 4.15 -19.10 -10.06
CA ALA A 498 5.15 -19.42 -11.07
C ALA A 498 5.50 -20.93 -11.06
N ARG A 499 5.68 -21.55 -9.89
CA ARG A 499 5.81 -23.01 -9.73
C ARG A 499 4.59 -23.76 -10.31
N THR A 500 3.39 -23.26 -10.07
CA THR A 500 2.15 -23.83 -10.65
C THR A 500 2.15 -23.77 -12.18
N ARG A 501 2.72 -22.73 -12.80
CA ARG A 501 2.87 -22.63 -14.26
C ARG A 501 4.01 -23.49 -14.82
N LEU A 502 5.12 -23.58 -14.10
CA LEU A 502 6.21 -24.52 -14.36
C LEU A 502 5.66 -25.96 -14.41
N GLY A 503 4.76 -26.34 -13.49
CA GLY A 503 4.11 -27.65 -13.52
C GLY A 503 3.32 -27.92 -14.81
N PHE A 504 2.59 -26.94 -15.33
CA PHE A 504 1.94 -27.08 -16.64
C PHE A 504 2.95 -27.22 -17.79
N ALA A 505 4.01 -26.41 -17.82
CA ALA A 505 5.05 -26.50 -18.85
C ALA A 505 5.83 -27.84 -18.80
N LEU A 506 6.15 -28.33 -17.61
CA LEU A 506 6.77 -29.64 -17.39
C LEU A 506 5.85 -30.78 -17.85
N SER A 507 4.54 -30.66 -17.63
CA SER A 507 3.56 -31.64 -18.10
C SER A 507 3.54 -31.77 -19.62
N ASP A 508 3.69 -30.67 -20.35
CA ASP A 508 3.76 -30.71 -21.83
C ASP A 508 5.04 -31.41 -22.33
N THR A 509 6.10 -31.40 -21.51
CA THR A 509 7.35 -32.16 -21.78
C THR A 509 7.31 -33.62 -21.28
N GLY A 510 6.16 -34.11 -20.79
CA GLY A 510 6.02 -35.46 -20.23
C GLY A 510 6.58 -35.64 -18.81
N ARG A 511 7.14 -34.58 -18.19
CA ARG A 511 7.74 -34.61 -16.84
C ARG A 511 6.67 -34.52 -15.73
N HIS A 512 5.68 -35.41 -15.79
CA HIS A 512 4.48 -35.35 -14.94
C HIS A 512 4.76 -35.52 -13.44
N THR A 513 5.81 -36.26 -13.06
CA THR A 513 6.26 -36.41 -11.67
C THR A 513 6.71 -35.07 -11.08
N ASP A 514 7.54 -34.36 -11.84
CA ASP A 514 8.16 -33.11 -11.43
C ASP A 514 7.10 -32.01 -11.37
N ALA A 515 6.21 -32.01 -12.38
CA ALA A 515 5.03 -31.15 -12.43
C ALA A 515 4.14 -31.29 -11.19
N ALA A 516 3.81 -32.52 -10.78
CA ALA A 516 3.02 -32.76 -9.57
C ALA A 516 3.70 -32.17 -8.32
N GLY A 517 5.03 -32.33 -8.18
CA GLY A 517 5.82 -31.71 -7.11
C GLY A 517 5.69 -30.18 -7.07
N HIS A 518 5.76 -29.52 -8.22
CA HIS A 518 5.59 -28.06 -8.30
C HIS A 518 4.15 -27.58 -8.03
N HIS A 519 3.12 -28.36 -8.40
CA HIS A 519 1.73 -28.03 -8.08
C HIS A 519 1.39 -28.25 -6.59
N LEU A 520 1.92 -29.31 -5.95
CA LEU A 520 1.73 -29.59 -4.52
C LEU A 520 2.14 -28.40 -3.65
N ALA A 521 3.22 -27.71 -4.02
CA ALA A 521 3.80 -26.59 -3.26
C ALA A 521 2.82 -25.42 -3.05
N LEU A 522 1.90 -25.15 -3.98
CA LEU A 522 0.85 -24.13 -3.80
C LEU A 522 -0.47 -24.75 -3.30
N ALA A 523 -0.80 -25.99 -3.68
CA ALA A 523 -2.03 -26.66 -3.24
C ALA A 523 -2.10 -26.86 -1.71
N HIS A 524 -0.95 -27.02 -1.05
CA HIS A 524 -0.85 -27.16 0.42
C HIS A 524 -0.49 -25.85 1.16
N PHE A 525 -0.41 -24.72 0.47
CA PHE A 525 -0.05 -23.44 1.08
C PHE A 525 -1.19 -22.92 1.97
N ARG A 526 -0.98 -22.88 3.30
CA ARG A 526 -2.03 -22.58 4.30
C ARG A 526 -2.10 -21.12 4.75
N ASP A 527 -1.02 -20.34 4.58
CA ASP A 527 -0.93 -18.99 5.12
C ASP A 527 -1.56 -17.94 4.19
N GLY A 528 -2.85 -17.66 4.42
CA GLY A 528 -3.52 -16.47 3.90
C GLY A 528 -4.18 -16.59 2.53
N HIS A 529 -5.46 -16.96 2.54
CA HIS A 529 -6.53 -16.52 1.61
C HIS A 529 -6.37 -16.62 0.07
N ASP A 530 -5.26 -17.10 -0.51
CA ASP A 530 -5.14 -17.30 -1.97
C ASP A 530 -5.86 -18.56 -2.46
N GLU A 531 -7.17 -18.63 -2.23
CA GLU A 531 -8.04 -19.73 -2.67
C GLU A 531 -8.00 -19.93 -4.19
N TRP A 532 -7.83 -18.86 -4.98
CA TRP A 532 -7.71 -18.96 -6.44
C TRP A 532 -6.38 -19.56 -6.88
N GLY A 533 -5.26 -19.16 -6.26
CA GLY A 533 -3.96 -19.81 -6.47
C GLY A 533 -4.00 -21.30 -6.10
N GLN A 534 -4.62 -21.62 -4.96
CA GLN A 534 -4.91 -22.98 -4.53
C GLN A 534 -5.82 -23.75 -5.49
N ALA A 535 -6.83 -23.12 -6.09
CA ALA A 535 -7.70 -23.72 -7.10
C ALA A 535 -6.90 -24.11 -8.35
N LEU A 536 -6.09 -23.18 -8.87
CA LEU A 536 -5.23 -23.42 -10.02
C LEU A 536 -4.17 -24.50 -9.78
N ALA A 537 -3.61 -24.56 -8.57
CA ALA A 537 -2.67 -25.61 -8.17
C ALA A 537 -3.35 -26.99 -8.14
N ARG A 538 -4.57 -27.08 -7.59
CA ARG A 538 -5.37 -28.31 -7.60
C ARG A 538 -5.84 -28.70 -9.01
N TYR A 539 -6.13 -27.75 -9.89
CA TYR A 539 -6.40 -28.01 -11.31
C TYR A 539 -5.20 -28.69 -11.99
N GLY A 540 -3.98 -28.21 -11.71
CA GLY A 540 -2.73 -28.81 -12.19
C GLY A 540 -2.46 -30.21 -11.64
N LEU A 541 -2.69 -30.43 -10.33
CA LEU A 541 -2.65 -31.77 -9.74
C LEU A 541 -3.65 -32.73 -10.40
N GLY A 542 -4.86 -32.25 -10.71
CA GLY A 542 -5.86 -32.98 -11.47
C GLY A 542 -5.33 -33.49 -12.81
N ILE A 543 -4.83 -32.59 -13.65
CA ILE A 543 -4.31 -32.91 -14.98
C ILE A 543 -3.07 -33.83 -14.91
N THR A 544 -2.14 -33.57 -13.99
CA THR A 544 -0.95 -34.42 -13.81
C THR A 544 -1.29 -35.82 -13.30
N ALA A 545 -2.25 -35.94 -12.37
CA ALA A 545 -2.73 -37.25 -11.90
C ALA A 545 -3.44 -38.04 -13.02
N THR A 546 -4.20 -37.39 -13.90
CA THR A 546 -4.76 -38.04 -15.10
C THR A 546 -3.65 -38.58 -16.01
N ALA A 547 -2.62 -37.77 -16.31
CA ALA A 547 -1.48 -38.19 -17.14
C ALA A 547 -0.64 -39.30 -16.49
N LEU A 548 -0.55 -39.33 -15.15
CA LEU A 548 0.08 -40.39 -14.37
C LEU A 548 -0.80 -41.65 -14.20
N GLY A 549 -1.98 -41.71 -14.83
CA GLY A 549 -2.87 -42.87 -14.77
C GLY A 549 -3.60 -43.06 -13.43
N LYS A 550 -3.77 -41.99 -12.64
CA LYS A 550 -4.40 -41.98 -11.31
C LYS A 550 -5.78 -41.29 -11.31
N PRO A 551 -6.84 -41.90 -11.89
CA PRO A 551 -8.13 -41.22 -12.07
C PRO A 551 -8.80 -40.77 -10.76
N THR A 552 -8.63 -41.51 -9.65
CA THR A 552 -9.22 -41.15 -8.34
C THR A 552 -8.59 -39.88 -7.77
N GLU A 553 -7.25 -39.83 -7.70
CA GLU A 553 -6.47 -38.67 -7.24
C GLU A 553 -6.75 -37.44 -8.13
N ALA A 554 -6.87 -37.65 -9.44
CA ALA A 554 -7.26 -36.61 -10.39
C ALA A 554 -8.66 -36.05 -10.12
N ALA A 555 -9.66 -36.91 -9.95
CA ALA A 555 -11.04 -36.51 -9.72
C ALA A 555 -11.22 -35.79 -8.38
N GLU A 556 -10.50 -36.18 -7.32
CA GLU A 556 -10.49 -35.45 -6.04
C GLU A 556 -9.92 -34.03 -6.19
N HIS A 557 -8.75 -33.89 -6.83
CA HIS A 557 -8.12 -32.60 -7.05
C HIS A 557 -8.96 -31.67 -7.95
N LEU A 558 -9.56 -32.20 -9.02
CA LEU A 558 -10.43 -31.42 -9.90
C LEU A 558 -11.74 -30.99 -9.22
N ARG A 559 -12.37 -31.84 -8.39
CA ARG A 559 -13.56 -31.45 -7.59
C ARG A 559 -13.26 -30.34 -6.61
N LEU A 560 -12.14 -30.42 -5.89
CA LEU A 560 -11.71 -29.38 -4.96
C LEU A 560 -11.35 -28.08 -5.70
N SER A 561 -10.73 -28.18 -6.87
CA SER A 561 -10.48 -27.05 -7.77
C SER A 561 -11.78 -26.38 -8.23
N ALA A 562 -12.77 -27.14 -8.69
CA ALA A 562 -14.07 -26.62 -9.12
C ALA A 562 -14.82 -25.92 -7.96
N LEU A 563 -14.77 -26.46 -6.75
CA LEU A 563 -15.36 -25.84 -5.56
C LEU A 563 -14.69 -24.48 -5.23
N LEU A 564 -13.36 -24.41 -5.29
CA LEU A 564 -12.64 -23.17 -5.02
C LEU A 564 -12.87 -22.13 -6.13
N PHE A 565 -12.89 -22.51 -7.40
CA PHE A 565 -13.27 -21.60 -8.49
C PHE A 565 -14.72 -21.09 -8.35
N LYS A 566 -15.65 -21.92 -7.87
CA LYS A 566 -17.02 -21.49 -7.54
C LYS A 566 -17.03 -20.44 -6.43
N ASN A 567 -16.30 -20.67 -5.33
CA ASN A 567 -16.20 -19.72 -4.21
C ASN A 567 -15.59 -18.38 -4.63
N GLN A 568 -14.62 -18.41 -5.55
CA GLN A 568 -13.94 -17.23 -6.11
C GLN A 568 -14.65 -16.65 -7.35
N ASN A 569 -15.91 -17.05 -7.61
CA ASN A 569 -16.76 -16.57 -8.72
C ASN A 569 -16.12 -16.65 -10.12
N ASP A 570 -15.42 -17.75 -10.40
CA ASP A 570 -14.73 -18.04 -11.67
C ASP A 570 -15.45 -19.17 -12.44
N PRO A 571 -16.62 -18.90 -13.06
CA PRO A 571 -17.45 -19.94 -13.68
C PRO A 571 -16.77 -20.62 -14.87
N LEU A 572 -15.87 -19.92 -15.57
CA LEU A 572 -15.15 -20.47 -16.72
C LEU A 572 -14.15 -21.56 -16.29
N ARG A 573 -13.38 -21.34 -15.22
CA ARG A 573 -12.45 -22.36 -14.70
C ARG A 573 -13.16 -23.43 -13.88
N GLN A 574 -14.26 -23.08 -13.20
CA GLN A 574 -15.17 -24.06 -12.60
C GLN A 574 -15.70 -25.05 -13.66
N ALA A 575 -16.21 -24.56 -14.80
CA ALA A 575 -16.76 -25.41 -15.86
C ALA A 575 -15.73 -26.40 -16.40
N ARG A 576 -14.52 -25.93 -16.76
CA ARG A 576 -13.41 -26.79 -17.22
C ARG A 576 -12.97 -27.83 -16.19
N ALA A 577 -12.99 -27.48 -14.90
CA ALA A 577 -12.67 -28.43 -13.84
C ALA A 577 -13.76 -29.50 -13.67
N ILE A 578 -15.04 -29.18 -13.92
CA ILE A 578 -16.15 -30.15 -13.92
C ILE A 578 -16.11 -31.05 -15.17
N GLU A 579 -15.83 -30.48 -16.34
CA GLU A 579 -15.67 -31.20 -17.61
C GLU A 579 -14.60 -32.30 -17.52
N LEU A 580 -13.44 -32.00 -16.92
CA LEU A 580 -12.39 -32.99 -16.68
C LEU A 580 -12.76 -34.06 -15.63
N VAL A 581 -13.75 -33.82 -14.75
CA VAL A 581 -14.28 -34.86 -13.85
C VAL A 581 -15.26 -35.78 -14.58
N ALA A 582 -16.02 -35.25 -15.53
CA ALA A 582 -16.93 -36.04 -16.37
C ALA A 582 -16.15 -37.01 -17.28
N THR A 583 -15.15 -36.52 -18.01
CA THR A 583 -14.35 -37.40 -18.91
C THR A 583 -13.57 -38.49 -18.14
N LEU A 584 -13.17 -38.23 -16.90
CA LEU A 584 -12.60 -39.25 -16.00
C LEU A 584 -13.62 -40.29 -15.52
N HIS A 585 -14.90 -39.92 -15.38
CA HIS A 585 -15.98 -40.86 -15.09
C HIS A 585 -16.29 -41.74 -16.29
N ASP A 586 -16.49 -41.14 -17.47
CA ASP A 586 -16.87 -41.86 -18.69
C ASP A 586 -15.81 -42.91 -19.06
N ALA A 587 -14.52 -42.51 -19.05
CA ALA A 587 -13.38 -43.40 -19.26
C ALA A 587 -13.16 -44.42 -18.11
N GLY A 588 -13.81 -44.24 -16.97
CA GLY A 588 -13.91 -45.25 -15.90
C GLY A 588 -14.97 -46.30 -16.22
N SER A 589 -16.19 -45.87 -16.54
CA SER A 589 -17.29 -46.76 -16.92
C SER A 589 -16.99 -47.62 -18.14
N ASP A 590 -16.28 -47.10 -19.14
CA ASP A 590 -15.85 -47.89 -20.31
C ASP A 590 -14.83 -48.98 -19.94
N ARG A 591 -13.98 -48.75 -18.93
CA ARG A 591 -13.03 -49.76 -18.43
C ARG A 591 -13.72 -50.83 -17.60
N ASP A 592 -14.65 -50.44 -16.73
CA ASP A 592 -15.46 -51.38 -15.94
C ASP A 592 -16.37 -52.22 -16.84
N ALA A 593 -16.86 -51.67 -17.95
CA ALA A 593 -17.60 -52.40 -18.98
C ALA A 593 -16.70 -53.33 -19.83
N GLN A 594 -15.41 -53.00 -20.01
CA GLN A 594 -14.46 -53.82 -20.75
C GLN A 594 -13.77 -54.91 -19.91
N THR A 595 -13.81 -54.84 -18.57
CA THR A 595 -13.31 -55.93 -17.72
C THR A 595 -14.22 -57.17 -17.79
N PRO A 596 -13.76 -58.32 -18.33
CA PRO A 596 -14.60 -59.52 -18.39
C PRO A 596 -14.83 -60.07 -16.98
N ASN A 597 -16.10 -60.33 -16.63
CA ASN A 597 -16.52 -60.76 -15.30
C ASN A 597 -16.02 -62.19 -14.93
N ARG A 598 -14.72 -62.30 -14.58
CA ARG A 598 -14.08 -63.53 -14.08
C ARG A 598 -14.34 -63.70 -12.58
N GLY A 599 -15.59 -63.92 -12.19
CA GLY A 599 -15.99 -64.01 -10.77
C GLY A 599 -17.22 -64.90 -10.48
N GLY A 600 -17.54 -65.87 -11.34
CA GLY A 600 -18.83 -66.58 -11.31
C GLY A 600 -18.82 -68.11 -11.44
N ALA A 601 -17.68 -68.78 -11.23
CA ALA A 601 -17.62 -70.23 -11.34
C ALA A 601 -18.31 -70.94 -10.16
N ARG A 602 -19.50 -71.51 -10.41
CA ARG A 602 -20.04 -72.66 -9.67
C ARG A 602 -20.33 -73.77 -10.67
N GLU A 603 -19.98 -74.99 -10.29
CA GLU A 603 -20.11 -76.18 -11.13
C GLU A 603 -21.60 -76.57 -11.28
N GLY A 604 -21.98 -77.02 -12.48
CA GLY A 604 -23.37 -77.25 -12.86
C GLY A 604 -23.50 -78.00 -14.18
N GLU A 605 -23.30 -79.31 -14.12
CA GLU A 605 -23.50 -80.35 -15.13
C GLU A 605 -24.38 -80.09 -16.39
N ARG A 606 -23.88 -80.63 -17.52
CA ARG A 606 -24.57 -81.32 -18.66
C ARG A 606 -24.74 -80.62 -20.04
N ASP A 607 -24.49 -81.49 -21.03
CA ASP A 607 -25.04 -81.63 -22.38
C ASP A 607 -24.94 -80.49 -23.42
N GLY A 608 -24.37 -80.81 -24.59
CA GLY A 608 -24.45 -79.99 -25.81
C GLY A 608 -23.27 -80.13 -26.79
N PHE A 609 -23.53 -80.74 -27.96
CA PHE A 609 -22.84 -80.42 -29.23
C PHE A 609 -22.98 -78.89 -29.52
N ASP A 610 -22.15 -78.20 -30.31
CA ASP A 610 -21.33 -78.66 -31.45
C ASP A 610 -20.13 -77.72 -31.76
N ARG A 611 -19.40 -77.99 -32.85
CA ARG A 611 -18.52 -77.07 -33.62
C ARG A 611 -19.15 -76.81 -35.03
N PRO A 612 -18.58 -75.99 -35.95
CA PRO A 612 -17.43 -75.07 -35.92
C PRO A 612 -17.91 -73.62 -36.28
N ASP A 613 -17.24 -72.67 -36.96
CA ASP A 613 -15.86 -72.47 -37.49
C ASP A 613 -15.55 -70.96 -37.72
N GLY A 614 -14.26 -70.63 -37.91
CA GLY A 614 -13.75 -69.41 -38.58
C GLY A 614 -14.03 -68.03 -37.96
N THR A 615 -13.46 -66.91 -38.44
CA THR A 615 -12.28 -66.65 -39.32
C THR A 615 -12.03 -65.14 -39.33
N ASP A 616 -10.76 -64.72 -39.15
CA ASP A 616 -10.07 -63.55 -39.74
C ASP A 616 -10.63 -62.09 -39.63
N GLY A 617 -9.76 -61.10 -39.92
CA GLY A 617 -10.05 -59.64 -39.94
C GLY A 617 -9.91 -58.96 -38.58
N GLU A 618 -8.84 -58.25 -38.20
CA GLU A 618 -7.79 -57.50 -38.92
C GLU A 618 -8.19 -56.09 -39.41
N PHE A 619 -7.23 -55.14 -39.29
CA PHE A 619 -7.30 -53.68 -39.52
C PHE A 619 -8.19 -52.89 -38.53
N ARG A 620 -7.74 -51.83 -37.84
CA ARG A 620 -6.91 -50.64 -38.17
C ARG A 620 -7.56 -49.64 -39.12
N GLY A 621 -8.04 -48.53 -38.53
CA GLY A 621 -8.14 -47.19 -39.12
C GLY A 621 -7.68 -46.20 -38.08
#